data_AF-A0A1D2I5S9-F1
#
_entry.id   AF-A0A1D2I5S9-F1
#
_cell.length_a   1.000
_cell.length_b   1.000
_cell.length_c   1.000
_cell.angle_alpha   90.00
_cell.angle_beta   90.00
_cell.angle_gamma   90.00
#
_symmetry.space_group_name_H-M   'P 1'
#
loop_
_entity.id
_entity.type
_entity.pdbx_description
1 polymer ?
#
loop_
_entity_poly.entity_id
_entity_poly.type
_entity_poly.pdbx_seq_one_letter_code
_entity_poly.pdbx_strand_id
1 'polypeptide(L)'
;MSDTHPSPIPNPPVSPSFPFSPSPASPTAASPSAASSPSPASCSSPDGLWDSVDGLHAWLDAHRAVGGREALLLRVLKLSEEVGEVAEAVIGATGQNPRKGTTHSWEDVGSELCDVALTALVALRSLTPDAGEVFTRHVAQVAARSLGPDARTAGRERREAPPSR
;
A
#
# COMPACT_ATOMS: atom_id res chain seq x y z
N MET A 1 -47.77 -8.15 41.45
CA MET A 1 -47.04 -8.30 40.18
C MET A 1 -46.51 -6.92 39.86
N SER A 2 -45.23 -6.67 40.13
CA SER A 2 -44.62 -5.35 39.94
C SER A 2 -43.81 -5.39 38.65
N ASP A 3 -44.31 -4.69 37.63
CA ASP A 3 -43.64 -4.51 36.34
C ASP A 3 -42.37 -3.67 36.54
N THR A 4 -41.22 -4.25 36.18
CA THR A 4 -39.94 -3.55 36.16
C THR A 4 -39.59 -3.28 34.71
N HIS A 5 -39.70 -2.02 34.28
CA HIS A 5 -39.28 -1.58 32.96
C HIS A 5 -37.76 -1.35 32.97
N PRO A 6 -36.97 -1.92 32.04
CA PRO A 6 -35.54 -1.66 31.98
C PRO A 6 -35.26 -0.26 31.40
N SER A 7 -34.31 0.45 32.02
CA SER A 7 -33.83 1.76 31.56
C SER A 7 -32.97 1.62 30.29
N PRO A 8 -32.96 2.61 29.39
CA PRO A 8 -32.16 2.57 28.16
C PRO A 8 -30.67 2.75 28.43
N ILE A 9 -29.85 2.02 27.66
CA ILE A 9 -28.39 2.10 27.66
C ILE A 9 -27.94 3.40 26.99
N PRO A 10 -27.01 4.19 27.58
CA PRO A 10 -26.49 5.40 26.94
C PRO A 10 -25.56 5.08 25.77
N ASN A 11 -25.66 5.87 24.69
CA ASN A 11 -24.78 5.77 23.53
C ASN A 11 -23.33 6.16 23.87
N PRO A 12 -22.32 5.55 23.23
CA PRO A 12 -20.92 5.91 23.41
C PRO A 12 -20.61 7.30 22.81
N PRO A 13 -19.56 7.99 23.31
CA PRO A 13 -19.17 9.29 22.79
C PRO A 13 -18.58 9.19 21.37
N VAL A 14 -19.01 10.09 20.51
CA VAL A 14 -18.43 10.32 19.17
C VAL A 14 -17.01 10.87 19.30
N SER A 15 -16.06 10.25 18.59
CA SER A 15 -14.67 10.70 18.50
C SER A 15 -14.55 12.03 17.76
N PRO A 16 -13.60 12.91 18.12
CA PRO A 16 -13.40 14.18 17.44
C PRO A 16 -12.69 13.98 16.08
N SER A 17 -13.31 14.48 15.01
CA SER A 17 -12.68 14.62 13.69
C SER A 17 -11.60 15.70 13.74
N PHE A 18 -10.38 15.37 13.32
CA PHE A 18 -9.33 16.35 13.08
C PHE A 18 -9.52 16.98 11.70
N PRO A 19 -9.57 18.33 11.57
CA PRO A 19 -9.65 18.98 10.27
C PRO A 19 -8.28 18.99 9.58
N PHE A 20 -8.23 18.44 8.36
CA PHE A 20 -7.12 18.64 7.42
C PHE A 20 -7.09 20.13 7.02
N SER A 21 -5.97 20.80 7.27
CA SER A 21 -5.75 22.20 6.90
C SER A 21 -4.97 22.27 5.59
N PRO A 22 -5.46 22.93 4.53
CA PRO A 22 -4.67 23.22 3.35
C PRO A 22 -3.84 24.49 3.55
N SER A 23 -2.56 24.47 3.21
CA SER A 23 -1.69 25.66 3.19
C SER A 23 -1.32 26.07 1.75
N PRO A 24 -1.09 27.37 1.47
CA PRO A 24 -1.26 27.97 0.14
C PRO A 24 0.00 27.97 -0.76
N ALA A 25 -0.25 28.24 -2.04
CA ALA A 25 0.72 28.31 -3.13
C ALA A 25 1.86 29.32 -2.94
N SER A 26 3.02 28.96 -3.50
CA SER A 26 4.30 29.69 -3.48
C SER A 26 4.40 30.85 -4.49
N PRO A 27 5.34 31.79 -4.29
CA PRO A 27 5.97 32.52 -5.39
C PRO A 27 7.39 32.01 -5.69
N THR A 28 7.66 31.95 -7.00
CA THR A 28 8.88 31.59 -7.73
C THR A 28 10.13 32.42 -7.42
N ALA A 29 11.33 31.80 -7.44
CA ALA A 29 12.36 32.03 -8.48
C ALA A 29 13.74 31.39 -8.18
N ALA A 30 14.45 31.12 -9.30
CA ALA A 30 15.89 30.91 -9.51
C ALA A 30 16.47 29.48 -9.45
N SER A 31 16.74 28.93 -10.66
CA SER A 31 17.78 27.91 -10.90
C SER A 31 19.18 28.53 -10.84
N PRO A 32 20.23 27.74 -10.54
CA PRO A 32 21.04 27.22 -11.65
C PRO A 32 21.65 25.82 -11.45
N SER A 33 22.08 25.29 -12.61
CA SER A 33 23.16 24.35 -12.84
C SER A 33 22.87 22.84 -12.81
N ALA A 34 23.09 22.26 -13.99
CA ALA A 34 22.96 20.86 -14.33
C ALA A 34 23.85 19.95 -13.46
N ALA A 35 23.21 19.17 -12.61
CA ALA A 35 23.74 17.89 -12.17
C ALA A 35 23.01 16.80 -12.97
N SER A 36 23.78 15.95 -13.62
CA SER A 36 23.33 14.88 -14.51
C SER A 36 22.15 14.10 -13.92
N SER A 37 21.02 14.12 -14.63
CA SER A 37 19.86 13.30 -14.30
C SER A 37 20.23 11.82 -14.41
N PRO A 38 19.98 10.97 -13.38
CA PRO A 38 20.05 9.53 -13.57
C PRO A 38 18.95 9.10 -14.55
N SER A 39 19.33 8.30 -15.53
CA SER A 39 18.45 7.74 -16.57
C SER A 39 17.36 6.86 -15.92
N PRO A 40 16.07 6.95 -16.33
CA PRO A 40 14.96 6.26 -15.65
C PRO A 40 14.83 4.76 -16.01
N ALA A 41 15.93 4.05 -16.26
CA ALA A 41 15.91 2.72 -16.87
C ALA A 41 16.43 1.57 -15.98
N SER A 42 16.45 1.73 -14.64
CA SER A 42 17.00 0.68 -13.74
C SER A 42 15.95 -0.22 -13.08
N CYS A 43 14.64 0.11 -13.17
CA CYS A 43 13.62 -0.54 -12.34
C CYS A 43 13.13 -1.91 -12.84
N SER A 44 13.79 -2.56 -13.80
CA SER A 44 13.35 -3.86 -14.32
C SER A 44 13.98 -5.07 -13.65
N SER A 45 14.88 -4.87 -12.67
CA SER A 45 15.49 -5.96 -11.89
C SER A 45 14.97 -5.93 -10.46
N PRO A 46 14.77 -7.09 -9.80
CA PRO A 46 14.39 -7.14 -8.38
C PRO A 46 15.35 -6.34 -7.48
N ASP A 47 16.60 -6.22 -7.90
CA ASP A 47 17.61 -5.39 -7.25
C ASP A 47 17.19 -3.90 -7.20
N GLY A 48 16.61 -3.38 -8.30
CA GLY A 48 16.15 -1.98 -8.37
C GLY A 48 14.93 -1.66 -7.49
N LEU A 49 14.09 -2.67 -7.19
CA LEU A 49 13.01 -2.52 -6.22
C LEU A 49 13.58 -2.32 -4.82
N TRP A 50 14.52 -3.17 -4.41
CA TRP A 50 15.09 -3.11 -3.06
C TRP A 50 15.98 -1.89 -2.86
N ASP A 51 16.71 -1.46 -3.88
CA ASP A 51 17.40 -0.16 -3.87
C ASP A 51 16.44 1.01 -3.60
N SER A 52 15.25 0.98 -4.21
CA SER A 52 14.21 1.99 -4.01
C SER A 52 13.63 1.94 -2.59
N VAL A 53 13.33 0.72 -2.09
CA VAL A 53 12.85 0.51 -0.72
C VAL A 53 13.88 0.97 0.31
N ASP A 54 15.17 0.69 0.09
CA ASP A 54 16.26 1.12 0.95
C ASP A 54 16.42 2.65 0.95
N GLY A 55 16.33 3.27 -0.23
CA GLY A 55 16.34 4.73 -0.36
C GLY A 55 15.18 5.40 0.39
N LEU A 56 13.97 4.86 0.24
CA LEU A 56 12.78 5.36 0.94
C LEU A 56 12.87 5.15 2.45
N HIS A 57 13.32 3.97 2.90
CA HIS A 57 13.54 3.68 4.30
C HIS A 57 14.55 4.66 4.91
N ALA A 58 15.69 4.88 4.25
CA ALA A 58 16.72 5.81 4.70
C ALA A 58 16.20 7.26 4.77
N TRP A 59 15.44 7.68 3.77
CA TRP A 59 14.82 9.01 3.77
C TRP A 59 13.83 9.18 4.94
N LEU A 60 12.94 8.21 5.18
CA LEU A 60 12.02 8.23 6.32
C LEU A 60 12.76 8.23 7.66
N ASP A 61 13.86 7.47 7.77
CA ASP A 61 14.68 7.42 8.97
C ASP A 61 15.36 8.76 9.28
N ALA A 62 15.76 9.51 8.25
CA ALA A 62 16.35 10.84 8.39
C ALA A 62 15.34 11.91 8.82
N HIS A 63 14.04 11.73 8.54
CA HIS A 63 12.98 12.71 8.80
C HIS A 63 12.04 12.32 9.95
N ARG A 64 12.36 11.27 10.71
CA ARG A 64 11.50 10.78 11.79
C ARG A 64 11.53 11.71 13.02
N ALA A 65 10.36 11.95 13.60
CA ALA A 65 10.24 12.62 14.90
C ALA A 65 10.57 11.68 16.08
N VAL A 66 10.36 10.36 15.90
CA VAL A 66 10.55 9.32 16.92
C VAL A 66 11.42 8.19 16.35
N GLY A 67 12.19 7.51 17.20
CA GLY A 67 13.13 6.46 16.80
C GLY A 67 12.76 5.05 17.28
N GLY A 68 13.57 4.06 16.92
CA GLY A 68 13.48 2.70 17.44
C GLY A 68 12.14 2.02 17.20
N ARG A 69 11.62 1.33 18.22
CA ARG A 69 10.38 0.54 18.12
C ARG A 69 9.14 1.38 17.78
N GLU A 70 9.09 2.62 18.23
CA GLU A 70 7.95 3.50 17.96
C GLU A 70 7.86 3.86 16.47
N ALA A 71 8.99 4.20 15.83
CA ALA A 71 9.04 4.46 14.39
C ALA A 71 8.53 3.25 13.57
N LEU A 72 8.92 2.05 13.97
CA LEU A 72 8.42 0.81 13.37
C LEU A 72 6.91 0.66 13.55
N LEU A 73 6.37 0.89 14.75
CA LEU A 73 4.93 0.78 15.02
C LEU A 73 4.14 1.78 14.16
N LEU A 74 4.63 3.01 14.00
CA LEU A 74 4.00 4.00 13.14
C LEU A 74 3.99 3.57 11.67
N ARG A 75 5.08 2.97 11.17
CA ARG A 75 5.12 2.42 9.80
C ARG A 75 4.15 1.25 9.60
N VAL A 76 3.98 0.42 10.63
CA VAL A 76 2.95 -0.64 10.60
C VAL A 76 1.54 -0.04 10.62
N LEU A 77 1.29 1.01 11.41
CA LEU A 77 -0.01 1.68 11.44
C LEU A 77 -0.36 2.36 10.11
N LYS A 78 0.63 2.87 9.38
CA LYS A 78 0.45 3.45 8.04
C LYS A 78 -0.23 2.48 7.08
N LEU A 79 0.00 1.17 7.21
CA LEU A 79 -0.70 0.16 6.39
C LEU A 79 -2.22 0.25 6.48
N SER A 80 -2.78 0.56 7.65
CA SER A 80 -4.22 0.70 7.82
C SER A 80 -4.77 1.93 7.10
N GLU A 81 -3.95 2.97 6.95
CA GLU A 81 -4.29 4.18 6.19
C GLU A 81 -4.35 3.84 4.69
N GLU A 82 -3.30 3.23 4.15
CA GLU A 82 -3.22 2.84 2.73
C GLU A 82 -4.35 1.86 2.34
N VAL A 83 -4.67 0.90 3.22
CA VAL A 83 -5.81 -0.02 2.99
C VAL A 83 -7.14 0.74 2.99
N GLY A 84 -7.26 1.81 3.78
CA GLY A 84 -8.40 2.70 3.75
C GLY A 84 -8.54 3.45 2.42
N GLU A 85 -7.42 3.90 1.86
CA GLU A 85 -7.37 4.58 0.55
C GLU A 85 -7.76 3.61 -0.58
N VAL A 86 -7.26 2.37 -0.56
CA VAL A 86 -7.75 1.30 -1.47
C VAL A 86 -9.26 1.13 -1.36
N ALA A 87 -9.81 1.11 -0.14
CA ALA A 87 -11.26 0.95 0.05
C ALA A 87 -12.03 2.15 -0.50
N GLU A 88 -11.54 3.38 -0.31
CA GLU A 88 -12.12 4.59 -0.89
C GLU A 88 -12.08 4.56 -2.43
N ALA A 89 -10.95 4.17 -3.01
CA ALA A 89 -10.79 4.02 -4.45
C ALA A 89 -11.77 2.98 -5.01
N VAL A 90 -11.93 1.82 -4.35
CA VAL A 90 -12.88 0.78 -4.77
C VAL A 90 -14.32 1.28 -4.70
N ILE A 91 -14.72 1.93 -3.60
CA ILE A 91 -16.06 2.52 -3.47
C ILE A 91 -16.32 3.56 -4.56
N GLY A 92 -15.30 4.38 -4.86
CA GLY A 92 -15.35 5.37 -5.93
C GLY A 92 -15.44 4.75 -7.32
N ALA A 93 -14.70 3.68 -7.60
CA ALA A 93 -14.68 2.99 -8.89
C ALA A 93 -15.97 2.19 -9.16
N THR A 94 -16.57 1.66 -8.11
CA THR A 94 -17.82 0.89 -8.17
C THR A 94 -19.08 1.76 -8.08
N GLY A 95 -18.91 3.08 -7.86
CA GLY A 95 -20.01 4.04 -7.77
C GLY A 95 -20.96 3.79 -6.58
N GLN A 96 -20.50 3.12 -5.53
CA GLN A 96 -21.35 2.70 -4.41
C GLN A 96 -21.76 3.85 -3.50
N ASN A 97 -21.22 5.05 -3.72
CA ASN A 97 -21.68 6.28 -3.06
C ASN A 97 -22.80 6.94 -3.89
N PRO A 98 -24.10 6.81 -3.52
CA PRO A 98 -25.21 7.29 -4.34
C PRO A 98 -25.21 8.82 -4.51
N ARG A 99 -24.48 9.56 -3.66
CA ARG A 99 -24.37 11.02 -3.72
C ARG A 99 -23.29 11.52 -4.67
N LYS A 100 -22.30 10.67 -5.01
CA LYS A 100 -21.13 11.07 -5.79
C LYS A 100 -20.99 10.31 -7.12
N GLY A 101 -21.69 9.18 -7.30
CA GLY A 101 -21.51 8.34 -8.48
C GLY A 101 -20.09 7.75 -8.54
N THR A 102 -19.56 7.53 -9.73
CA THR A 102 -18.18 7.07 -9.93
C THR A 102 -17.19 8.22 -9.76
N THR A 103 -16.28 8.13 -8.79
CA THR A 103 -15.27 9.16 -8.49
C THR A 103 -13.84 8.72 -8.75
N HIS A 104 -13.61 7.42 -8.86
CA HIS A 104 -12.31 6.81 -9.10
C HIS A 104 -12.42 5.84 -10.28
N SER A 105 -11.28 5.46 -10.82
CA SER A 105 -11.11 4.43 -11.82
C SER A 105 -10.52 3.16 -11.17
N TRP A 106 -10.52 2.06 -11.91
CA TRP A 106 -9.79 0.85 -11.49
C TRP A 106 -8.27 1.03 -11.57
N GLU A 107 -7.78 2.03 -12.31
CA GLU A 107 -6.36 2.40 -12.32
C GLU A 107 -5.98 3.04 -10.98
N ASP A 108 -6.85 3.90 -10.41
CA ASP A 108 -6.64 4.47 -9.08
C ASP A 108 -6.56 3.36 -8.02
N VAL A 109 -7.46 2.37 -8.08
CA VAL A 109 -7.37 1.18 -7.20
C VAL A 109 -6.03 0.45 -7.34
N GLY A 110 -5.51 0.34 -8.57
CA GLY A 110 -4.21 -0.26 -8.83
C GLY A 110 -3.06 0.53 -8.21
N SER A 111 -3.12 1.86 -8.25
CA SER A 111 -2.15 2.75 -7.62
C SER A 111 -2.17 2.60 -6.10
N GLU A 112 -3.35 2.64 -5.48
CA GLU A 112 -3.47 2.47 -4.01
C GLU A 112 -2.97 1.10 -3.54
N LEU A 113 -3.18 0.04 -4.34
CA LEU A 113 -2.61 -1.28 -4.04
C LEU A 113 -1.08 -1.29 -4.11
N CYS A 114 -0.48 -0.50 -5.00
CA CYS A 114 0.96 -0.32 -5.05
C CYS A 114 1.46 0.40 -3.78
N ASP A 115 0.74 1.40 -3.28
CA ASP A 115 1.10 2.13 -2.06
C ASP A 115 1.02 1.26 -0.81
N VAL A 116 0.01 0.38 -0.70
CA VAL A 116 -0.04 -0.66 0.34
C VAL A 116 1.18 -1.58 0.26
N ALA A 117 1.51 -2.07 -0.94
CA ALA A 117 2.64 -2.98 -1.14
C ALA A 117 3.97 -2.32 -0.77
N LEU A 118 4.20 -1.08 -1.25
CA LEU A 118 5.42 -0.32 -0.96
C LEU A 118 5.55 -0.02 0.53
N THR A 119 4.46 0.39 1.18
CA THR A 119 4.42 0.65 2.63
C THR A 119 4.76 -0.61 3.43
N ALA A 120 4.26 -1.78 3.00
CA ALA A 120 4.59 -3.06 3.63
C ALA A 120 6.07 -3.43 3.48
N LEU A 121 6.66 -3.20 2.30
CA LEU A 121 8.09 -3.47 2.07
C LEU A 121 8.98 -2.54 2.91
N VAL A 122 8.65 -1.26 3.03
CA VAL A 122 9.36 -0.30 3.88
C VAL A 122 9.22 -0.65 5.37
N ALA A 123 8.04 -1.09 5.81
CA ALA A 123 7.84 -1.58 7.17
C ALA A 123 8.67 -2.85 7.45
N LEU A 124 8.73 -3.79 6.50
CA LEU A 124 9.59 -4.97 6.59
C LEU A 124 11.08 -4.58 6.67
N ARG A 125 11.51 -3.61 5.86
CA ARG A 125 12.89 -3.08 5.92
C ARG A 125 13.24 -2.43 7.25
N SER A 126 12.24 -1.90 7.95
CA SER A 126 12.39 -1.36 9.31
C SER A 126 12.56 -2.45 10.37
N LEU A 127 12.08 -3.67 10.10
CA LEU A 127 12.23 -4.83 10.99
C LEU A 127 13.58 -5.52 10.84
N THR A 128 14.11 -5.56 9.62
CA THR A 128 15.34 -6.29 9.30
C THR A 128 16.08 -5.65 8.13
N PRO A 129 17.43 -5.59 8.18
CA PRO A 129 18.23 -5.19 7.03
C PRO A 129 18.10 -6.17 5.85
N ASP A 130 17.82 -7.44 6.11
CA ASP A 130 17.77 -8.50 5.08
C ASP A 130 16.38 -8.63 4.44
N ALA A 131 15.60 -7.55 4.40
CA ALA A 131 14.20 -7.57 3.98
C ALA A 131 13.99 -8.19 2.59
N GLY A 132 14.91 -7.93 1.66
CA GLY A 132 14.87 -8.52 0.32
C GLY A 132 14.96 -10.03 0.29
N GLU A 133 15.90 -10.60 1.06
CA GLU A 133 16.03 -12.05 1.17
C GLU A 133 14.83 -12.66 1.89
N VAL A 134 14.39 -12.03 3.00
CA VAL A 134 13.24 -12.49 3.79
C VAL A 134 11.97 -12.55 2.94
N PHE A 135 11.69 -11.48 2.19
CA PHE A 135 10.52 -11.41 1.33
C PHE A 135 10.61 -12.42 0.18
N THR A 136 11.74 -12.47 -0.52
CA THR A 136 11.95 -13.41 -1.65
C THR A 136 11.75 -14.85 -1.21
N ARG A 137 12.34 -15.24 -0.07
CA ARG A 137 12.16 -16.57 0.52
C ARG A 137 10.70 -16.82 0.90
N HIS A 138 10.02 -15.84 1.49
CA HIS A 138 8.61 -15.98 1.85
C HIS A 138 7.73 -16.20 0.61
N VAL A 139 7.92 -15.41 -0.44
CA VAL A 139 7.20 -15.55 -1.72
C VAL A 139 7.47 -16.93 -2.34
N ALA A 140 8.71 -17.38 -2.39
CA ALA A 140 9.05 -18.71 -2.91
C ALA A 140 8.36 -19.84 -2.13
N GLN A 141 8.31 -19.74 -0.81
CA GLN A 141 7.61 -20.70 0.06
C GLN A 141 6.10 -20.71 -0.17
N VAL A 142 5.47 -19.54 -0.35
CA VAL A 142 4.03 -19.45 -0.66
C VAL A 142 3.76 -19.99 -2.06
N ALA A 143 4.55 -19.62 -3.06
CA ALA A 143 4.40 -20.09 -4.43
C ALA A 143 4.55 -21.61 -4.54
N ALA A 144 5.54 -22.21 -3.87
CA ALA A 144 5.73 -23.66 -3.85
C ALA A 144 4.53 -24.39 -3.23
N ARG A 145 3.94 -23.83 -2.16
CA ARG A 145 2.75 -24.39 -1.49
C ARG A 145 1.48 -24.26 -2.32
N SER A 146 1.30 -23.12 -3.00
CA SER A 146 0.03 -22.79 -3.66
C SER A 146 -0.05 -23.25 -5.11
N LEU A 147 1.09 -23.31 -5.83
CA LEU A 147 1.10 -23.60 -7.27
C LEU A 147 1.43 -25.07 -7.60
N GLY A 148 2.04 -25.83 -6.69
CA GLY A 148 2.37 -27.26 -6.90
C GLY A 148 3.12 -27.59 -8.22
N PRO A 149 3.31 -28.88 -8.54
CA PRO A 149 3.79 -29.31 -9.85
C PRO A 149 2.74 -29.17 -10.97
N ASP A 150 1.46 -29.36 -10.64
CA ASP A 150 0.38 -29.53 -11.63
C ASP A 150 -0.12 -28.22 -12.26
N ALA A 151 0.02 -27.06 -11.59
CA ALA A 151 -0.40 -25.78 -12.18
C ALA A 151 0.48 -25.34 -13.36
N ARG A 152 1.73 -25.79 -13.42
CA ARG A 152 2.63 -25.50 -14.56
C ARG A 152 2.29 -26.33 -15.79
N THR A 153 1.79 -27.55 -15.61
CA THR A 153 1.36 -28.45 -16.69
C THR A 153 0.01 -28.02 -17.26
N ALA A 154 -0.96 -27.67 -16.40
CA ALA A 154 -2.29 -27.22 -16.81
C ALA A 154 -2.28 -25.88 -17.61
N GLY A 155 -1.29 -25.01 -17.38
CA GLY A 155 -1.11 -23.77 -18.14
C GLY A 155 -0.56 -23.97 -19.55
N ARG A 156 0.17 -25.08 -19.79
CA ARG A 156 0.74 -25.42 -21.11
C ARG A 156 -0.30 -26.06 -22.02
N GLU A 157 -1.14 -26.95 -21.48
CA GLU A 157 -2.19 -27.65 -22.23
C GLU A 157 -3.30 -26.71 -22.74
N ARG A 158 -3.65 -25.64 -21.99
CA ARG A 158 -4.64 -24.64 -22.42
C ARG A 158 -4.19 -23.77 -23.60
N ARG A 159 -2.88 -23.64 -23.86
CA ARG A 159 -2.34 -22.89 -25.01
C ARG A 159 -2.23 -23.73 -26.28
N GLU A 160 -2.32 -25.06 -26.17
CA GLU A 160 -2.08 -26.00 -27.27
C GLU A 160 -3.38 -26.53 -27.90
N ALA A 161 -4.55 -26.17 -27.34
CA ALA A 161 -5.86 -26.51 -27.92
C ALA A 161 -6.14 -25.67 -29.19
N PRO A 162 -6.26 -26.29 -30.39
CA PRO A 162 -6.60 -25.56 -31.62
C PRO A 162 -8.09 -25.15 -31.60
N PRO A 163 -8.47 -24.05 -32.26
CA PRO A 163 -9.88 -23.68 -32.39
C PRO A 163 -10.61 -24.72 -33.23
N SER A 164 -11.67 -25.29 -32.67
CA SER A 164 -12.64 -26.16 -33.35
C SER A 164 -13.22 -25.44 -34.56
N ARG A 165 -13.16 -26.07 -35.74
CA ARG A 165 -13.82 -25.63 -36.98
C ARG A 165 -15.33 -25.76 -36.91
#